data_AF-A0A7K4IMV4-F1
#
_entry.id   AF-A0A7K4IMV4-F1
#
_cell.length_a   1.000
_cell.length_b   1.000
_cell.length_c   1.000
_cell.angle_alpha   90.00
_cell.angle_beta   90.00
_cell.angle_gamma   90.00
#
_symmetry.space_group_name_H-M   'P 1'
#
loop_
_entity.id
_entity.type
_entity.pdbx_description
1 polymer ?
#
loop_
_entity_poly.entity_id
_entity_poly.type
_entity_poly.pdbx_seq_one_letter_code
_entity_poly.pdbx_strand_id
1 'polypeptide(L)'
;MKLILVKPEDVAKGSAYHFSNEIINELRREKELCVVGFGNAIALSCMAVQLSSNIANVSVKEMSLDYIGAPALNIGGVVIVLGKEREVDWEKKKKELDRKMKLDFSRDGQLIVISKHLSPDQVIPLSLSKLAKSELLKITATGTAINRAALLALELTKGNIAKEPIGIELVALSTIELKTESTTVQGTGIEIYLRKGIQTAYTSKHKEILKILEQK
;
A
#
# COMPACT_ATOMS: atom_id res chain seq x y z
N MET A 1 17.10 -6.75 12.91
CA MET A 1 15.92 -6.83 12.01
C MET A 1 16.42 -7.08 10.60
N LYS A 2 15.94 -8.13 9.93
CA LYS A 2 16.29 -8.39 8.53
C LYS A 2 15.43 -7.50 7.63
N LEU A 3 16.04 -6.94 6.59
CA LEU A 3 15.41 -6.04 5.63
C LEU A 3 15.66 -6.56 4.20
N ILE A 4 14.59 -6.75 3.44
CA ILE A 4 14.62 -6.93 1.99
C ILE A 4 14.23 -5.60 1.36
N LEU A 5 15.11 -5.08 0.51
CA LEU A 5 14.90 -3.83 -0.20
C LEU A 5 14.65 -4.13 -1.67
N VAL A 6 13.50 -3.73 -2.18
CA VAL A 6 13.08 -3.89 -3.57
C VAL A 6 13.18 -2.54 -4.27
N LYS A 7 14.14 -2.41 -5.18
CA LYS A 7 14.48 -1.15 -5.83
C LYS A 7 13.80 -1.02 -7.20
N PRO A 8 13.70 0.20 -7.75
CA PRO A 8 13.22 0.43 -9.11
C PRO A 8 13.90 -0.41 -10.19
N GLU A 9 15.22 -0.64 -10.07
CA GLU A 9 15.98 -1.43 -11.05
C GLU A 9 15.59 -2.91 -11.04
N ASP A 10 15.05 -3.40 -9.92
CA ASP A 10 14.59 -4.77 -9.76
C ASP A 10 13.28 -5.03 -10.51
N VAL A 11 12.53 -3.99 -10.89
CA VAL A 11 11.29 -4.15 -11.68
C VAL A 11 11.59 -4.70 -13.08
N ALA A 12 12.72 -4.32 -13.67
CA ALA A 12 13.12 -4.78 -15.00
C ALA A 12 13.76 -6.18 -14.99
N LYS A 13 14.32 -6.59 -13.85
CA LYS A 13 15.15 -7.80 -13.72
C LYS A 13 14.50 -8.90 -12.89
N GLY A 14 13.58 -8.53 -12.01
CA GLY A 14 13.02 -9.37 -10.96
C GLY A 14 11.61 -9.84 -11.28
N SER A 15 11.31 -11.04 -10.79
CA SER A 15 9.95 -11.59 -10.74
C SER A 15 9.43 -11.47 -9.31
N ALA A 16 8.13 -11.25 -9.13
CA ALA A 16 7.50 -11.32 -7.82
C ALA A 16 7.76 -12.68 -7.13
N TYR A 17 7.97 -13.76 -7.90
CA TYR A 17 8.37 -15.06 -7.38
C TYR A 17 9.78 -15.07 -6.78
N HIS A 18 10.73 -14.32 -7.35
CA HIS A 18 12.10 -14.24 -6.82
C HIS A 18 12.08 -13.68 -5.40
N PHE A 19 11.46 -12.51 -5.23
CA PHE A 19 11.31 -11.88 -3.92
C PHE A 19 10.41 -12.68 -2.98
N SER A 20 9.38 -13.36 -3.49
CA SER A 20 8.55 -14.24 -2.67
C SER A 20 9.37 -15.39 -2.08
N ASN A 21 10.23 -16.03 -2.88
CA ASN A 21 11.12 -17.08 -2.40
C ASN A 21 12.12 -16.56 -1.37
N GLU A 22 12.66 -15.36 -1.58
CA GLU A 22 13.54 -14.69 -0.61
C GLU A 22 12.82 -14.44 0.72
N ILE A 23 11.61 -13.87 0.68
CA ILE A 23 10.76 -13.63 1.86
C ILE A 23 10.54 -14.92 2.65
N ILE A 24 10.12 -16.00 1.97
CA ILE A 24 9.86 -17.30 2.60
C ILE A 24 11.14 -17.84 3.25
N ASN A 25 12.26 -17.80 2.54
CA ASN A 25 13.52 -18.33 3.04
C ASN A 25 14.07 -17.56 4.24
N GLU A 26 13.97 -16.23 4.22
CA GLU A 26 14.41 -15.40 5.34
C GLU A 26 13.47 -15.55 6.54
N LEU A 27 12.14 -15.56 6.34
CA LEU A 27 11.20 -15.80 7.44
C LEU A 27 11.30 -17.21 8.03
N ARG A 28 11.83 -18.22 7.33
CA ARG A 28 12.12 -19.51 7.98
C ARG A 28 13.11 -19.35 9.13
N ARG A 29 14.11 -18.46 8.97
CA ARG A 29 15.21 -18.22 9.92
C ARG A 29 14.86 -17.15 10.94
N GLU A 30 14.16 -16.12 10.49
CA GLU A 30 13.84 -14.95 11.29
C GLU A 30 12.45 -15.05 11.94
N LYS A 31 12.24 -14.35 13.06
CA LYS A 31 10.89 -14.19 13.65
C LYS A 31 10.07 -13.15 12.89
N GLU A 32 10.76 -12.17 12.33
CA GLU A 32 10.17 -11.01 11.68
C GLU A 32 11.09 -10.53 10.56
N LEU A 33 10.48 -10.05 9.48
CA LEU A 33 11.16 -9.58 8.27
C LEU A 33 10.50 -8.29 7.80
N CYS A 34 11.28 -7.30 7.40
CA CYS A 34 10.77 -6.11 6.74
C CYS A 34 11.03 -6.17 5.23
N VAL A 35 10.00 -5.86 4.44
CA VAL A 35 10.09 -5.67 3.00
C VAL A 35 9.79 -4.21 2.69
N VAL A 36 10.71 -3.55 1.98
CA VAL A 36 10.55 -2.15 1.58
C VAL A 36 10.65 -2.04 0.07
N GLY A 37 9.61 -1.48 -0.54
CA GLY A 37 9.58 -1.15 -1.97
C GLY A 37 9.41 0.35 -2.17
N PHE A 38 10.10 0.93 -3.14
CA PHE A 38 9.99 2.37 -3.43
C PHE A 38 9.87 2.67 -4.93
N GLY A 39 9.26 3.80 -5.25
CA GLY A 39 8.96 4.21 -6.61
C GLY A 39 8.06 3.21 -7.34
N ASN A 40 8.50 2.75 -8.51
CA ASN A 40 7.77 1.77 -9.30
C ASN A 40 7.88 0.32 -8.77
N ALA A 41 8.68 0.08 -7.72
CA ALA A 41 8.85 -1.24 -7.10
C ALA A 41 7.86 -1.53 -5.96
N ILE A 42 6.99 -0.58 -5.60
CA ILE A 42 5.93 -0.78 -4.58
C ILE A 42 5.03 -1.96 -4.98
N ALA A 43 4.53 -1.98 -6.22
CA ALA A 43 3.68 -3.03 -6.74
C ALA A 43 4.38 -4.39 -6.67
N LEU A 44 5.67 -4.46 -7.04
CA LEU A 44 6.45 -5.69 -6.98
C LEU A 44 6.58 -6.22 -5.55
N SER A 45 6.79 -5.33 -4.59
CA SER A 45 6.84 -5.68 -3.16
C SER A 45 5.50 -6.22 -2.65
N CYS A 46 4.40 -5.54 -2.97
CA CYS A 46 3.05 -5.99 -2.62
C CYS A 46 2.74 -7.37 -3.23
N MET A 47 3.07 -7.58 -4.50
CA MET A 47 2.87 -8.86 -5.19
C MET A 47 3.71 -9.97 -4.57
N ALA A 48 4.99 -9.71 -4.27
CA ALA A 48 5.87 -10.67 -3.61
C ALA A 48 5.33 -11.09 -2.23
N VAL A 49 4.92 -10.12 -1.40
CA VAL A 49 4.32 -10.40 -0.08
C VAL A 49 3.03 -11.19 -0.19
N GLN A 50 2.14 -10.84 -1.13
CA GLN A 50 0.90 -11.58 -1.34
C GLN A 50 1.18 -13.03 -1.77
N LEU A 51 2.11 -13.23 -2.70
CA LEU A 51 2.53 -14.57 -3.13
C LEU A 51 3.11 -15.35 -1.94
N SER A 52 3.97 -14.75 -1.13
CA SER A 52 4.54 -15.43 0.05
C SER A 52 3.47 -15.83 1.06
N SER A 53 2.48 -14.96 1.30
CA SER A 53 1.37 -15.22 2.22
C SER A 53 0.42 -16.30 1.69
N ASN A 54 0.31 -16.45 0.37
CA ASN A 54 -0.48 -17.51 -0.26
C ASN A 54 0.25 -18.87 -0.26
N ILE A 55 1.58 -18.87 -0.31
CA ILE A 55 2.41 -20.09 -0.43
C ILE A 55 2.83 -20.64 0.94
N ALA A 56 3.09 -19.77 1.92
CA ALA A 56 3.68 -20.14 3.20
C ALA A 56 3.02 -19.40 4.37
N ASN A 57 3.38 -19.78 5.59
CA ASN A 57 2.92 -19.11 6.80
C ASN A 57 3.61 -17.73 6.98
N VAL A 58 3.18 -16.77 6.16
CA VAL A 58 3.63 -15.38 6.17
C VAL A 58 2.41 -14.50 6.41
N SER A 59 2.48 -13.67 7.44
CA SER A 59 1.41 -12.75 7.83
C SER A 59 1.97 -11.33 7.85
N VAL A 60 1.22 -10.40 7.26
CA VAL A 60 1.49 -8.96 7.38
C VAL A 60 1.12 -8.52 8.79
N LYS A 61 2.08 -7.94 9.51
CA LYS A 61 1.87 -7.35 10.84
C LYS A 61 1.61 -5.85 10.75
N GLU A 62 2.29 -5.19 9.83
CA GLU A 62 2.20 -3.76 9.60
C GLU A 62 2.40 -3.47 8.11
N MET A 63 1.67 -2.48 7.62
CA MET A 63 1.84 -1.95 6.27
C MET A 63 1.62 -0.44 6.32
N SER A 64 2.58 0.31 5.81
CA SER A 64 2.58 1.77 5.81
C SER A 64 3.10 2.30 4.47
N LEU A 65 2.64 3.51 4.13
CA LEU A 65 3.16 4.27 3.00
C LEU A 65 3.83 5.52 3.53
N ASP A 66 5.00 5.83 2.99
CA ASP A 66 5.74 7.05 3.33
C ASP A 66 6.68 7.44 2.18
N TYR A 67 7.28 8.62 2.28
CA TYR A 67 8.41 9.00 1.44
C TYR A 67 9.70 8.37 1.98
N ILE A 68 10.49 7.77 1.08
CA ILE A 68 11.73 7.08 1.42
C ILE A 68 12.93 7.85 0.87
N GLY A 69 13.99 7.97 1.68
CA GLY A 69 15.24 8.63 1.33
C GLY A 69 15.25 10.13 1.68
N ALA A 70 16.20 10.88 1.11
CA ALA A 70 16.33 12.31 1.37
C ALA A 70 15.00 13.04 1.05
N PRO A 71 14.49 13.93 1.92
CA PRO A 71 13.20 14.62 1.75
C PRO A 71 13.01 15.30 0.39
N ALA A 72 14.10 15.71 -0.26
CA ALA A 72 14.08 16.32 -1.60
C ALA A 72 13.65 15.34 -2.71
N LEU A 73 13.92 14.04 -2.58
CA LEU A 73 13.70 13.06 -3.64
C LEU A 73 12.23 12.66 -3.77
N ASN A 74 11.40 12.88 -2.74
CA ASN A 74 9.95 12.63 -2.77
C ASN A 74 9.56 11.25 -3.34
N ILE A 75 10.40 10.23 -3.11
CA ILE A 75 10.15 8.90 -3.64
C ILE A 75 9.18 8.19 -2.70
N GLY A 76 7.94 7.99 -3.14
CA GLY A 76 6.98 7.22 -2.37
C GLY A 76 7.45 5.77 -2.20
N GLY A 77 7.15 5.17 -1.05
CA GLY A 77 7.49 3.80 -0.76
C GLY A 77 6.48 3.14 0.17
N VAL A 78 6.57 1.81 0.21
CA VAL A 78 5.80 0.94 1.09
C VAL A 78 6.75 0.23 2.02
N VAL A 79 6.39 0.20 3.30
CA VAL A 79 7.07 -0.58 4.33
C VAL A 79 6.11 -1.65 4.79
N ILE A 80 6.51 -2.91 4.69
CA ILE A 80 5.71 -4.06 5.07
C ILE A 80 6.48 -4.86 6.11
N VAL A 81 5.92 -5.00 7.30
CA VAL A 81 6.48 -5.85 8.36
C VAL A 81 5.75 -7.18 8.33
N LEU A 82 6.51 -8.27 8.25
CA LEU A 82 6.03 -9.63 8.11
C LEU A 82 6.44 -10.47 9.32
N GLY A 83 5.62 -11.44 9.69
CA GLY A 83 6.02 -12.53 10.57
C GLY A 83 5.19 -13.78 10.37
N LYS A 84 5.30 -14.73 11.30
CA LYS A 84 4.65 -16.06 11.21
C LYS A 84 3.28 -16.13 11.87
N GLU A 85 2.98 -15.19 12.76
CA GLU A 85 1.72 -15.14 13.49
C GLU A 85 0.84 -14.02 12.96
N ARG A 86 -0.46 -14.31 12.84
CA ARG A 86 -1.46 -13.33 12.44
C ARG A 86 -1.86 -12.51 13.66
N GLU A 87 -1.11 -11.45 13.92
CA GLU A 87 -1.39 -10.50 15.01
C GLU A 87 -2.54 -9.55 14.68
N VAL A 88 -2.75 -9.26 13.38
CA VAL A 88 -3.74 -8.31 12.91
C VAL A 88 -4.76 -8.99 12.01
N ASP A 89 -6.04 -8.82 12.34
CA ASP A 89 -7.13 -9.22 11.45
C ASP A 89 -7.45 -8.10 10.45
N TRP A 90 -6.69 -8.07 9.36
CA TRP A 90 -6.84 -7.08 8.30
C TRP A 90 -8.22 -7.08 7.64
N GLU A 91 -8.84 -8.25 7.47
CA GLU A 91 -10.17 -8.36 6.89
C GLU A 91 -11.22 -7.71 7.78
N LYS A 92 -11.13 -7.93 9.10
CA LYS A 92 -12.00 -7.26 10.06
C LYS A 92 -11.81 -5.74 10.03
N LYS A 93 -10.57 -5.26 10.08
CA LYS A 93 -10.26 -3.81 10.01
C LYS A 93 -10.81 -3.16 8.73
N LYS A 94 -10.62 -3.79 7.57
CA LYS A 94 -11.17 -3.31 6.29
C LYS A 94 -12.70 -3.24 6.34
N LYS A 95 -13.37 -4.32 6.78
CA LYS A 95 -14.83 -4.35 6.89
C LYS A 95 -15.39 -3.30 7.85
N GLU A 96 -14.69 -3.01 8.95
CA GLU A 96 -15.09 -1.97 9.90
C GLU A 96 -15.03 -0.56 9.30
N LEU A 97 -14.04 -0.28 8.44
CA LEU A 97 -13.96 0.99 7.71
C LEU A 97 -14.98 1.03 6.58
N ASP A 98 -15.07 -0.02 5.76
CA ASP A 98 -15.99 -0.11 4.62
C ASP A 98 -17.45 0.12 5.05
N ARG A 99 -17.86 -0.38 6.22
CA ARG A 99 -19.21 -0.18 6.77
C ARG A 99 -19.55 1.28 7.07
N LYS A 100 -18.56 2.13 7.28
CA LYS A 100 -18.72 3.58 7.56
C LYS A 100 -18.73 4.41 6.27
N MET A 101 -18.66 3.76 5.11
CA MET A 101 -18.42 4.42 3.83
C MET A 101 -19.46 4.06 2.78
N LYS A 102 -19.82 5.04 1.95
CA LYS A 102 -20.59 4.83 0.72
C LYS A 102 -19.64 4.44 -0.42
N LEU A 103 -19.36 3.15 -0.57
CA LEU A 103 -18.41 2.63 -1.55
C LEU A 103 -19.00 2.47 -2.95
N ASP A 104 -19.22 3.60 -3.63
CA ASP A 104 -19.67 3.63 -5.02
C ASP A 104 -18.96 4.72 -5.83
N PHE A 105 -19.26 4.76 -7.13
CA PHE A 105 -18.70 5.73 -8.08
C PHE A 105 -19.52 7.02 -8.20
N SER A 106 -20.56 7.19 -7.37
CA SER A 106 -21.39 8.39 -7.42
C SER A 106 -20.61 9.64 -7.00
N ARG A 107 -21.19 10.81 -7.24
CA ARG A 107 -20.59 12.10 -6.86
C ARG A 107 -20.30 12.19 -5.36
N ASP A 108 -21.13 11.54 -4.53
CA ASP A 108 -21.00 11.51 -3.07
C ASP A 108 -20.43 10.17 -2.58
N GLY A 109 -20.02 9.29 -3.50
CA GLY A 109 -19.33 8.05 -3.18
C GLY A 109 -17.91 8.32 -2.67
N GLN A 110 -17.40 7.42 -1.85
CA GLN A 110 -16.10 7.51 -1.17
C GLN A 110 -15.07 6.52 -1.72
N LEU A 111 -15.30 6.00 -2.92
CA LEU A 111 -14.38 5.06 -3.59
C LEU A 111 -13.68 5.73 -4.79
N ILE A 112 -12.38 5.50 -4.88
CA ILE A 112 -11.53 5.78 -6.03
C ILE A 112 -10.86 4.48 -6.46
N VAL A 113 -11.11 4.07 -7.70
CA VAL A 113 -10.42 2.92 -8.31
C VAL A 113 -9.35 3.46 -9.25
N ILE A 114 -8.09 3.19 -8.95
CA ILE A 114 -6.98 3.56 -9.83
C ILE A 114 -6.83 2.51 -10.90
N SER A 115 -7.06 2.93 -12.13
CA SER A 115 -6.86 2.12 -13.32
C SER A 115 -5.90 2.82 -14.27
N LYS A 116 -5.54 2.14 -15.37
CA LYS A 116 -4.71 2.71 -16.43
C LYS A 116 -5.38 3.91 -17.13
N HIS A 117 -6.71 4.06 -17.01
CA HIS A 117 -7.51 5.03 -17.76
C HIS A 117 -7.78 6.35 -17.02
N LEU A 118 -7.58 6.41 -15.70
CA LEU A 118 -7.64 7.69 -14.97
C LEU A 118 -6.29 8.41 -15.08
N SER A 119 -6.25 9.67 -15.52
CA SER A 119 -5.02 10.48 -15.48
C SER A 119 -4.76 11.05 -14.07
N PRO A 120 -3.50 11.18 -13.62
CA PRO A 120 -3.18 11.76 -12.30
C PRO A 120 -3.85 13.12 -12.05
N ASP A 121 -3.85 13.98 -13.06
CA ASP A 121 -4.39 15.35 -13.01
C ASP A 121 -5.88 15.41 -12.69
N GLN A 122 -6.62 14.34 -13.00
CA GLN A 122 -8.04 14.24 -12.69
C GLN A 122 -8.30 13.59 -11.32
N VAL A 123 -7.40 12.73 -10.85
CA VAL A 123 -7.65 11.93 -9.64
C VAL A 123 -7.47 12.76 -8.37
N ILE A 124 -6.50 13.67 -8.32
CA ILE A 124 -6.28 14.52 -7.15
C ILE A 124 -7.51 15.42 -6.90
N PRO A 125 -7.99 16.24 -7.87
CA PRO A 125 -9.17 17.08 -7.64
C PRO A 125 -10.41 16.27 -7.29
N LEU A 126 -10.60 15.10 -7.92
CA LEU A 126 -11.72 14.21 -7.61
C LEU A 126 -11.65 13.68 -6.17
N SER A 127 -10.47 13.27 -5.72
CA SER A 127 -10.24 12.77 -4.36
C SER A 127 -10.49 13.85 -3.32
N LEU A 128 -9.98 15.06 -3.55
CA LEU A 128 -10.22 16.22 -2.67
C LEU A 128 -11.69 16.61 -2.64
N SER A 129 -12.38 16.58 -3.78
CA SER A 129 -13.82 16.86 -3.87
C SER A 129 -14.65 15.87 -3.04
N LYS A 130 -14.29 14.58 -3.06
CA LYS A 130 -14.91 13.56 -2.21
C LYS A 130 -14.61 13.79 -0.72
N LEU A 131 -13.35 14.06 -0.36
CA LEU A 131 -12.93 14.37 1.01
C LEU A 131 -13.50 15.70 1.55
N ALA A 132 -13.87 16.64 0.68
CA ALA A 132 -14.56 17.86 1.09
C ALA A 132 -15.97 17.57 1.64
N LYS A 133 -16.59 16.46 1.21
CA LYS A 133 -17.94 16.05 1.59
C LYS A 133 -17.99 14.87 2.57
N SER A 134 -16.85 14.26 2.86
CA SER A 134 -16.77 13.01 3.62
C SER A 134 -15.48 12.93 4.40
N GLU A 135 -15.53 12.33 5.59
CA GLU A 135 -14.34 12.16 6.41
C GLU A 135 -13.39 11.09 5.89
N LEU A 136 -13.90 10.12 5.12
CA LEU A 136 -13.15 8.95 4.65
C LEU A 136 -13.13 8.86 3.13
N LEU A 137 -12.03 8.36 2.59
CA LEU A 137 -11.85 8.03 1.17
C LEU A 137 -11.08 6.73 1.04
N LYS A 138 -11.58 5.81 0.21
CA LYS A 138 -10.94 4.53 -0.12
C LYS A 138 -10.35 4.62 -1.51
N ILE A 139 -9.05 4.39 -1.61
CA ILE A 139 -8.34 4.24 -2.88
C ILE A 139 -8.01 2.76 -3.04
N THR A 140 -8.40 2.16 -4.17
CA THR A 140 -8.07 0.77 -4.48
C THR A 140 -7.43 0.64 -5.85
N ALA A 141 -6.49 -0.29 -5.98
CA ALA A 141 -5.77 -0.52 -7.24
C ALA A 141 -5.21 -1.94 -7.31
N THR A 142 -4.97 -2.43 -8.53
CA THR A 142 -4.43 -3.78 -8.77
C THR A 142 -3.18 -3.76 -9.64
N GLY A 143 -2.32 -4.77 -9.46
CA GLY A 143 -1.11 -4.94 -10.27
C GLY A 143 -0.23 -3.69 -10.30
N THR A 144 0.16 -3.24 -11.49
CA THR A 144 1.06 -2.06 -11.62
C THR A 144 0.39 -0.74 -11.23
N ALA A 145 -0.94 -0.66 -11.17
CA ALA A 145 -1.66 0.52 -10.73
C ALA A 145 -1.50 0.80 -9.22
N ILE A 146 -1.03 -0.19 -8.44
CA ILE A 146 -0.68 -0.05 -7.02
C ILE A 146 0.31 1.11 -6.81
N ASN A 147 1.33 1.23 -7.68
CA ASN A 147 2.33 2.32 -7.59
C ASN A 147 1.67 3.70 -7.64
N ARG A 148 0.70 3.87 -8.55
CA ARG A 148 -0.02 5.13 -8.74
C ARG A 148 -0.95 5.43 -7.57
N ALA A 149 -1.60 4.41 -7.02
CA ALA A 149 -2.45 4.56 -5.84
C ALA A 149 -1.65 4.98 -4.60
N ALA A 150 -0.47 4.37 -4.40
CA ALA A 150 0.43 4.74 -3.32
C ALA A 150 0.91 6.19 -3.45
N LEU A 151 1.35 6.59 -4.65
CA LEU A 151 1.79 7.97 -4.90
C LEU A 151 0.66 8.98 -4.68
N LEU A 152 -0.54 8.71 -5.21
CA LEU A 152 -1.71 9.56 -5.00
C LEU A 152 -2.05 9.71 -3.51
N ALA A 153 -2.05 8.62 -2.75
CA ALA A 153 -2.31 8.68 -1.32
C ALA A 153 -1.29 9.56 -0.60
N LEU A 154 -0.01 9.39 -0.92
CA LEU A 154 1.07 10.21 -0.34
C LEU A 154 0.93 11.69 -0.72
N GLU A 155 0.64 11.99 -1.98
CA GLU A 155 0.39 13.36 -2.45
C GLU A 155 -0.79 14.01 -1.73
N LEU A 156 -1.92 13.29 -1.58
CA LEU A 156 -3.08 13.79 -0.85
C LEU A 156 -2.80 14.07 0.64
N THR A 157 -1.80 13.40 1.22
CA THR A 157 -1.42 13.58 2.63
C THR A 157 -0.37 14.68 2.83
N LYS A 158 0.20 15.24 1.76
CA LYS A 158 1.10 16.39 1.86
C LYS A 158 0.31 17.62 2.34
N GLY A 159 0.78 18.21 3.43
CA GLY A 159 0.24 19.47 3.95
C GLY A 159 0.26 20.53 2.84
N ASN A 160 -0.86 21.24 2.67
CA ASN A 160 -1.12 22.36 1.74
C ASN A 160 -2.03 22.06 0.53
N ILE A 161 -2.44 20.82 0.27
CA ILE A 161 -3.40 20.55 -0.82
C ILE A 161 -4.86 20.65 -0.32
N ALA A 162 -5.12 20.22 0.91
CA ALA A 162 -6.44 20.29 1.53
C ALA A 162 -6.47 21.33 2.67
N LYS A 163 -7.67 21.85 2.96
CA LYS A 163 -7.89 22.82 4.06
C LYS A 163 -7.65 22.20 5.45
N GLU A 164 -7.92 20.91 5.58
CA GLU A 164 -7.71 20.11 6.78
C GLU A 164 -6.63 19.05 6.49
N PRO A 165 -5.85 18.61 7.48
CA PRO A 165 -4.87 17.55 7.28
C PRO A 165 -5.58 16.25 6.84
N ILE A 166 -5.00 15.55 5.88
CA ILE A 166 -5.44 14.22 5.46
C ILE A 166 -4.33 13.24 5.84
N GLY A 167 -4.69 12.17 6.55
CA GLY A 167 -3.76 11.11 6.93
C GLY A 167 -4.18 9.76 6.37
N ILE A 168 -3.23 8.85 6.28
CA ILE A 168 -3.48 7.45 5.95
C ILE A 168 -3.88 6.73 7.24
N GLU A 169 -5.13 6.26 7.29
CA GLU A 169 -5.67 5.51 8.43
C GLU A 169 -5.33 4.01 8.33
N LEU A 170 -5.36 3.45 7.11
CA LEU A 170 -5.07 2.05 6.88
C LEU A 170 -4.50 1.83 5.48
N VAL A 171 -3.50 0.96 5.37
CA VAL A 171 -3.05 0.36 4.12
C VAL A 171 -3.16 -1.14 4.27
N ALA A 172 -3.79 -1.81 3.31
CA ALA A 172 -3.98 -3.25 3.34
C ALA A 172 -3.78 -3.85 1.95
N LEU A 173 -3.29 -5.08 1.92
CA LEU A 173 -3.36 -5.92 0.72
C LEU A 173 -4.72 -6.60 0.62
N SER A 174 -5.14 -6.86 -0.60
CA SER A 174 -6.31 -7.70 -0.88
C SER A 174 -6.04 -8.61 -2.06
N THR A 175 -6.68 -9.78 -2.04
CA THR A 175 -6.75 -10.66 -3.21
C THR A 175 -7.98 -10.27 -4.00
N ILE A 176 -7.79 -9.93 -5.28
CA ILE A 176 -8.87 -9.54 -6.17
C ILE A 176 -9.04 -10.63 -7.22
N GLU A 177 -10.25 -11.16 -7.35
CA GLU A 177 -10.59 -12.14 -8.36
C GLU A 177 -10.97 -11.44 -9.66
N LEU A 178 -10.13 -11.62 -10.69
CA LEU A 178 -10.40 -11.14 -12.04
C LEU A 178 -11.00 -12.31 -12.83
N LYS A 179 -12.29 -12.21 -13.15
CA LYS A 179 -12.94 -13.16 -14.05
C LYS A 179 -12.62 -12.77 -15.49
N THR A 180 -11.98 -13.67 -16.22
CA THR A 180 -11.87 -13.64 -17.67
C THR A 180 -12.84 -14.66 -18.27
N GLU A 181 -13.06 -14.61 -19.59
CA GLU A 181 -13.99 -15.52 -20.28
C GLU A 181 -13.66 -17.01 -20.08
N SER A 182 -12.40 -17.35 -19.81
CA SER A 182 -11.91 -18.73 -19.69
C SER A 182 -11.36 -19.10 -18.31
N THR A 183 -11.00 -18.14 -17.46
CA THR A 183 -10.37 -18.41 -16.15
C THR A 183 -10.65 -17.31 -15.12
N THR A 184 -10.65 -17.67 -13.83
CA THR A 184 -10.57 -16.68 -12.74
C THR A 184 -9.11 -16.55 -12.31
N VAL A 185 -8.53 -15.37 -12.51
CA VAL A 185 -7.14 -15.08 -12.12
C VAL A 185 -7.17 -14.26 -10.84
N GLN A 186 -6.45 -14.71 -9.82
CA GLN A 186 -6.24 -13.90 -8.61
C GLN A 186 -5.15 -12.86 -8.85
N GLY A 187 -5.48 -11.59 -8.63
CA GLY A 187 -4.56 -10.46 -8.67
C GLY A 187 -4.30 -9.90 -7.28
N THR A 188 -3.13 -9.29 -7.10
CA THR A 188 -2.83 -8.50 -5.90
C THR A 188 -3.46 -7.11 -6.01
N GLY A 189 -4.23 -6.75 -5.00
CA GLY A 189 -4.78 -5.43 -4.77
C GLY A 189 -4.12 -4.72 -3.59
N ILE A 190 -4.15 -3.39 -3.64
CA ILE A 190 -3.94 -2.53 -2.48
C ILE A 190 -5.24 -1.77 -2.19
N GLU A 191 -5.52 -1.59 -0.90
CA GLU A 191 -6.58 -0.75 -0.40
C GLU A 191 -5.99 0.25 0.58
N ILE A 192 -6.19 1.54 0.31
CA ILE A 192 -5.66 2.65 1.09
C ILE A 192 -6.86 3.47 1.58
N TYR A 193 -6.95 3.65 2.89
CA TYR A 193 -8.00 4.41 3.54
C TYR A 193 -7.42 5.71 4.04
N LEU A 194 -7.92 6.82 3.51
CA LEU A 194 -7.56 8.17 3.91
C LEU A 194 -8.65 8.74 4.81
N ARG A 195 -8.23 9.49 5.83
CA ARG A 195 -9.13 10.21 6.74
C ARG A 195 -8.77 11.68 6.83
N LYS A 196 -9.77 12.55 6.73
CA LYS A 196 -9.68 13.99 6.98
C LYS A 196 -9.61 14.28 8.48
N GLY A 197 -8.82 15.27 8.87
CA GLY A 197 -8.67 15.73 10.26
C GLY A 197 -7.61 14.96 11.06
N ILE A 198 -6.82 14.08 10.44
CA ILE A 198 -5.76 13.33 11.12
C ILE A 198 -4.40 13.48 10.40
N GLN A 199 -3.32 13.22 11.12
CA GLN A 199 -1.99 12.98 10.53
C GLN A 199 -1.71 11.48 10.49
N THR A 200 -0.97 11.02 9.48
CA THR A 200 -0.52 9.62 9.40
C THR A 200 0.37 9.31 10.62
N ALA A 201 0.01 8.25 11.35
CA ALA A 201 0.79 7.79 12.49
C ALA A 201 1.70 6.63 12.07
N TYR A 202 2.97 6.74 12.40
CA TYR A 202 3.97 5.71 12.11
C TYR A 202 4.45 5.04 13.39
N THR A 203 4.61 3.72 13.36
CA THR A 203 5.17 2.96 14.48
C THR A 203 6.64 3.31 14.69
N SER A 204 7.16 3.00 15.88
CA SER A 204 8.59 3.13 16.17
C SER A 204 9.45 2.31 15.19
N LYS A 205 8.93 1.17 14.74
CA LYS A 205 9.61 0.26 13.81
C LYS A 205 9.72 0.87 12.42
N HIS A 206 8.63 1.45 11.89
CA HIS A 206 8.66 2.21 10.65
C HIS A 206 9.72 3.32 10.70
N LYS A 207 9.77 4.08 11.78
CA LYS A 207 10.77 5.16 11.97
C LYS A 207 12.20 4.63 12.01
N GLU A 208 12.44 3.47 12.62
CA GLU A 208 13.75 2.81 12.61
C GLU A 208 14.16 2.38 11.19
N ILE A 209 13.21 1.83 10.42
CA ILE A 209 13.44 1.43 9.02
C ILE A 209 13.83 2.63 8.17
N LEU A 210 13.13 3.76 8.30
CA LEU A 210 13.47 4.98 7.57
C LEU A 210 14.88 5.46 7.91
N LYS A 211 15.28 5.45 9.19
CA LYS A 211 16.65 5.82 9.59
C LYS A 211 17.71 4.91 8.99
N ILE A 212 17.44 3.60 8.89
CA ILE A 212 18.36 2.65 8.24
C ILE A 212 18.49 2.97 6.75
N LEU A 213 17.40 3.39 6.10
CA LEU A 213 17.38 3.74 4.68
C LEU A 213 18.05 5.08 4.39
N GLU A 214 18.04 6.03 5.32
CA GLU A 214 18.75 7.31 5.20
C GLU A 214 20.28 7.17 5.27
N GLN A 215 20.77 6.09 5.88
CA GLN A 215 22.21 5.83 6.05
C GLN A 215 22.83 5.00 4.92
N LYS A 216 22.01 4.50 3.98
CA LYS A 216 22.43 3.64 2.87
C LYS A 216 22.39 4.39 1.54
#